data_AF-A0A034WNR9-F1
#
_entry.id   AF-A0A034WNR9-F1
#
_cell.length_a   1.000
_cell.length_b   1.000
_cell.length_c   1.000
_cell.angle_alpha   90.00
_cell.angle_beta   90.00
_cell.angle_gamma   90.00
#
_symmetry.space_group_name_H-M   'P 1'
#
loop_
_entity.id
_entity.type
_entity.pdbx_description
1 polymer ?
#
loop_
_entity_poly.entity_id
_entity_poly.type
_entity_poly.pdbx_seq_one_letter_code
_entity_poly.pdbx_strand_id
1 'polypeptide(L)'
;HRHLESFGVMGDSATAMRDPVFYRWHAYIDDIFQEHKTRLPPYTLNELGFDDISVTGVQVSPEGGRPNVLQTFWQQSDIDLSRGMDFVPRGNVFARFTHLQHTPFTYTINVNNNSGAQRFGTVRIFLGPKADERGQGMLFKDQRL
;
A
#
# COMPACT_ATOMS: atom_id res chain seq x y z
N HIS A 1 -14.64 24.88 23.21
CA HIS A 1 -14.02 24.97 24.55
C HIS A 1 -14.96 25.32 25.71
N ARG A 2 -16.29 25.37 25.54
CA ARG A 2 -17.24 25.59 26.66
C ARG A 2 -17.18 24.51 27.76
N HIS A 3 -16.79 23.30 27.41
CA HIS A 3 -16.73 22.13 28.30
C HIS A 3 -15.31 21.72 28.72
N LEU A 4 -14.28 22.50 28.33
CA LEU A 4 -12.85 22.22 28.65
C LEU A 4 -12.34 20.83 28.22
N GLU A 5 -13.03 20.15 27.29
CA GLU A 5 -12.61 18.88 26.71
C GLU A 5 -11.40 19.04 25.77
N SER A 6 -10.57 17.99 25.71
CA SER A 6 -9.45 17.86 24.77
C SER A 6 -9.92 17.43 23.38
N PHE A 7 -9.00 17.41 22.40
CA PHE A 7 -9.29 16.89 21.07
C PHE A 7 -9.46 15.35 21.09
N GLY A 8 -10.31 14.83 20.21
CA GLY A 8 -10.43 13.39 19.97
C GLY A 8 -9.29 12.86 19.09
N VAL A 9 -9.31 11.56 18.76
CA VAL A 9 -8.22 10.89 18.03
C VAL A 9 -7.84 11.53 16.69
N MET A 10 -8.77 12.21 16.02
CA MET A 10 -8.50 12.96 14.79
C MET A 10 -7.56 14.16 14.96
N GLY A 11 -7.36 14.65 16.19
CA GLY A 11 -6.48 15.77 16.51
C GLY A 11 -4.99 15.41 16.61
N ASP A 12 -4.64 14.12 16.61
CA ASP A 12 -3.26 13.63 16.73
C ASP A 12 -2.95 12.62 15.62
N SER A 13 -1.88 12.87 14.86
CA SER A 13 -1.45 12.03 13.74
C SER A 13 -1.12 10.59 14.12
N ALA A 14 -0.69 10.33 15.36
CA ALA A 14 -0.43 8.98 15.87
C ALA A 14 -1.71 8.15 16.08
N THR A 15 -2.87 8.82 16.15
CA THR A 15 -4.16 8.17 16.45
C THR A 15 -5.22 8.41 15.38
N ALA A 16 -5.08 9.40 14.51
CA ALA A 16 -6.09 9.81 13.55
C ALA A 16 -6.55 8.67 12.62
N MET A 17 -5.63 7.84 12.12
CA MET A 17 -5.97 6.69 11.24
C MET A 17 -6.83 5.61 11.91
N ARG A 18 -7.02 5.68 13.24
CA ARG A 18 -7.87 4.73 13.98
C ARG A 18 -9.36 5.07 13.86
N ASP A 19 -9.71 6.30 13.48
CA ASP A 19 -11.09 6.73 13.29
C ASP A 19 -11.53 6.54 11.82
N PRO A 20 -12.64 5.86 11.54
CA PRO A 20 -13.19 5.75 10.18
C PRO A 20 -13.43 7.10 9.48
N VAL A 21 -13.69 8.18 10.23
CA VAL A 21 -13.85 9.53 9.69
C VAL A 21 -12.58 10.02 8.99
N PHE A 22 -11.40 9.54 9.40
CA PHE A 22 -10.13 9.85 8.74
C PHE A 22 -10.19 9.56 7.24
N TYR A 23 -10.66 8.35 6.88
CA TYR A 23 -10.70 7.90 5.49
C TYR A 23 -11.76 8.64 4.69
N ARG A 24 -12.89 9.01 5.30
CA ARG A 24 -13.93 9.84 4.64
C ARG A 24 -13.43 11.25 4.36
N TRP A 25 -12.75 11.87 5.32
CA TRP A 25 -12.14 13.19 5.15
C TRP A 25 -11.06 13.16 4.06
N HIS A 26 -10.16 12.17 4.09
CA HIS A 26 -9.10 12.06 3.10
C HIS A 26 -9.62 11.68 1.71
N ALA A 27 -10.72 10.92 1.59
CA ALA A 27 -11.38 10.69 0.31
C ALA A 27 -11.85 12.01 -0.33
N TYR A 28 -12.47 12.89 0.46
CA TYR A 28 -12.86 14.22 -0.03
C TYR A 28 -11.66 15.07 -0.47
N ILE A 29 -10.54 15.00 0.25
CA ILE A 29 -9.31 15.69 -0.14
C ILE A 29 -8.70 15.07 -1.41
N ASP A 30 -8.74 13.75 -1.56
CA ASP A 30 -8.29 13.06 -2.77
C ASP A 30 -9.13 13.46 -3.98
N ASP A 31 -10.46 13.57 -3.84
CA ASP A 31 -11.35 14.03 -4.91
C ASP A 31 -10.90 15.39 -5.49
N ILE A 32 -10.48 16.34 -4.63
CA ILE A 32 -9.93 17.64 -5.07
C ILE A 32 -8.64 17.45 -5.90
N PHE A 33 -7.76 16.54 -5.49
CA PHE A 33 -6.56 16.23 -6.26
C PHE A 33 -6.88 15.52 -7.57
N GLN A 34 -7.86 14.62 -7.59
CA GLN A 34 -8.33 13.94 -8.79
C GLN A 34 -8.96 14.92 -9.78
N GLU A 35 -9.71 15.92 -9.32
CA GLU A 35 -10.24 16.99 -10.17
C GLU A 35 -9.13 17.78 -10.89
N HIS A 36 -7.98 17.96 -10.24
CA HIS A 36 -6.82 18.54 -10.90
C HIS A 36 -6.16 17.55 -11.86
N LYS A 37 -5.88 16.31 -11.42
CA LYS A 37 -5.21 15.27 -12.21
C LYS A 37 -5.96 14.92 -13.49
N THR A 38 -7.29 14.94 -13.46
CA THR A 38 -8.15 14.67 -14.63
C THR A 38 -8.10 15.76 -15.70
N ARG A 39 -7.57 16.96 -15.39
CA ARG A 39 -7.34 18.03 -16.38
C ARG A 39 -6.00 17.90 -17.09
N LEU A 40 -5.10 17.06 -16.58
CA LEU A 40 -3.81 16.81 -17.24
C LEU A 40 -4.05 15.96 -18.51
N PRO A 41 -3.31 16.22 -19.59
CA PRO A 41 -3.40 15.37 -20.77
C PRO A 41 -2.98 13.94 -20.40
N PRO A 42 -3.67 12.91 -20.94
CA PRO A 42 -3.24 11.52 -20.78
C PRO A 42 -1.82 11.33 -21.30
N TYR A 43 -1.07 10.42 -20.68
CA TYR A 43 0.27 10.07 -21.15
C TYR A 43 0.23 9.58 -22.60
N THR A 44 1.16 10.09 -23.40
CA THR A 44 1.38 9.69 -24.78
C THR A 44 2.10 8.35 -24.86
N LEU A 45 2.04 7.71 -26.03
CA LEU A 45 2.75 6.44 -26.27
C LEU A 45 4.26 6.57 -26.04
N ASN A 46 4.85 7.73 -26.30
CA ASN A 46 6.28 7.96 -26.08
C ASN A 46 6.64 8.10 -24.59
N GLU A 47 5.70 8.58 -23.76
CA GLU A 47 5.90 8.71 -22.32
C GLU A 47 5.70 7.39 -21.58
N LEU A 48 4.86 6.50 -22.12
CA LEU A 48 4.63 5.15 -21.58
C LEU A 48 5.58 4.10 -22.19
N GLY A 49 6.01 4.33 -23.42
CA GLY A 49 6.86 3.43 -24.17
C GLY A 49 8.27 3.39 -23.62
N PHE A 50 8.91 2.24 -23.79
CA PHE A 50 10.34 2.10 -23.60
C PHE A 50 10.90 1.25 -24.74
N ASP A 51 11.35 1.94 -25.79
CA ASP A 51 11.72 1.31 -27.06
C ASP A 51 12.72 0.16 -26.90
N ASP A 52 12.50 -0.90 -27.67
CA ASP A 52 13.26 -2.16 -27.71
C ASP A 52 13.25 -2.99 -26.42
N ILE A 53 12.56 -2.53 -25.38
CA ILE A 53 12.41 -3.25 -24.11
C ILE A 53 10.99 -3.83 -24.02
N SER A 54 10.90 -5.14 -23.83
CA SER A 54 9.60 -5.83 -23.68
C SER A 54 9.61 -6.76 -22.47
N VAL A 55 8.54 -6.70 -21.68
CA VAL A 55 8.31 -7.62 -20.57
C VAL A 55 7.59 -8.85 -21.11
N THR A 56 8.21 -10.03 -21.01
CA THR A 56 7.67 -11.28 -21.56
C THR A 56 6.97 -12.13 -20.50
N GLY A 57 7.19 -11.86 -19.22
CA GLY A 57 6.51 -12.54 -18.13
C GLY A 57 6.76 -11.90 -16.78
N VAL A 58 5.77 -12.01 -15.90
CA VAL A 58 5.85 -11.61 -14.50
C VAL A 58 5.27 -12.74 -13.67
N GLN A 59 6.00 -13.17 -12.64
CA GLN A 59 5.55 -14.19 -11.71
C GLN A 59 5.89 -13.78 -10.28
N VAL A 60 4.98 -14.10 -9.35
CA VAL A 60 5.22 -14.05 -7.91
C VAL A 60 5.38 -15.46 -7.37
N SER A 61 6.45 -15.71 -6.63
CA SER A 61 6.72 -17.02 -6.02
C SER A 61 6.83 -16.87 -4.49
N PRO A 62 5.79 -17.22 -3.72
CA PRO A 62 5.84 -17.28 -2.27
C PRO A 62 6.64 -18.50 -1.78
N GLU A 63 7.28 -18.40 -0.62
CA GLU A 63 7.97 -19.53 0.00
C GLU A 63 6.97 -20.63 0.39
N GLY A 64 7.16 -21.84 -0.15
CA GLY A 64 6.29 -22.99 0.13
C GLY A 64 4.85 -22.86 -0.39
N GLY A 65 4.53 -21.83 -1.17
CA GLY A 65 3.20 -21.57 -1.70
C GLY A 65 3.06 -21.83 -3.20
N ARG A 66 1.88 -21.51 -3.74
CA ARG A 66 1.59 -21.62 -5.18
C ARG A 66 2.04 -20.35 -5.92
N PRO A 67 2.57 -20.46 -7.15
CA PRO A 67 2.86 -19.29 -7.97
C PRO A 67 1.64 -18.38 -8.13
N ASN A 68 1.88 -17.06 -8.10
CA ASN A 68 0.89 -16.00 -8.25
C ASN A 68 -0.22 -15.98 -7.18
N VAL A 69 0.05 -16.54 -6.00
CA VAL A 69 -0.85 -16.49 -4.85
C VAL A 69 -0.13 -15.89 -3.65
N LEU A 70 -0.56 -14.73 -3.20
CA LEU A 70 -0.06 -14.12 -1.97
C LEU A 70 -0.85 -14.67 -0.78
N GLN A 71 -0.13 -15.18 0.23
CA GLN A 71 -0.72 -15.74 1.44
C GLN A 71 -0.54 -14.79 2.61
N THR A 72 -1.64 -14.56 3.34
CA THR A 72 -1.65 -13.73 4.54
C THR A 72 -2.14 -14.53 5.75
N PHE A 73 -1.72 -14.11 6.94
CA PHE A 73 -2.09 -14.74 8.20
C PHE A 73 -1.99 -13.73 9.36
N TRP A 74 -2.48 -14.14 10.53
CA TRP A 74 -2.36 -13.38 11.76
C TRP A 74 -1.08 -13.78 12.50
N GLN A 75 -0.26 -12.78 12.88
CA GLN A 75 0.93 -12.97 13.70
C GLN A 75 0.77 -12.28 15.04
N GLN A 76 1.25 -12.91 16.11
CA GLN A 76 1.41 -12.29 17.41
C GLN A 76 2.84 -11.78 17.59
N SER A 77 2.97 -10.54 18.06
CA SER A 77 4.24 -9.89 18.34
C SER A 77 4.19 -9.23 19.71
N ASP A 78 5.34 -9.23 20.40
CA ASP A 78 5.50 -8.62 21.72
C ASP A 78 6.28 -7.31 21.57
N ILE A 79 5.80 -6.24 22.23
CA ILE A 79 6.49 -4.95 22.30
C ILE A 79 6.77 -4.60 23.77
N ASP A 80 7.98 -4.13 24.07
CA ASP A 80 8.34 -3.64 25.40
C ASP A 80 7.87 -2.19 25.58
N LEU A 81 6.91 -1.99 26.49
CA LEU A 81 6.32 -0.70 26.84
C LEU A 81 7.02 -0.05 28.04
N SER A 82 8.06 -0.67 28.60
CA SER A 82 8.76 -0.21 29.81
C SER A 82 9.18 1.26 29.78
N ARG A 83 9.61 1.78 28.62
CA ARG A 83 10.09 3.16 28.44
C ARG A 83 8.99 4.22 28.34
N GLY A 84 7.75 3.80 28.12
CA GLY A 84 6.61 4.72 27.92
C GLY A 84 5.69 4.84 29.15
N MET A 85 6.00 4.13 30.24
CA MET A 85 5.17 4.12 31.44
C MET A 85 5.83 4.89 32.58
N ASP A 86 5.27 6.05 32.90
CA ASP A 86 5.69 6.83 34.06
C ASP A 86 5.22 6.18 35.37
N PHE A 87 6.02 6.32 36.43
CA PHE A 87 5.69 5.89 37.80
C PHE A 87 5.47 4.39 38.02
N VAL A 88 5.96 3.53 37.13
CA VAL A 88 5.91 2.05 37.27
C VAL A 88 7.25 1.52 37.81
N PRO A 89 7.28 0.47 38.67
CA PRO A 89 8.52 -0.17 39.09
C PRO A 89 9.38 -0.62 37.89
N ARG A 90 10.70 -0.56 38.04
CA ARG A 90 11.64 -0.98 36.98
C ARG A 90 11.43 -2.46 36.64
N GLY A 91 11.21 -2.73 35.35
CA GLY A 91 11.05 -4.07 34.80
C GLY A 91 10.61 -4.01 33.34
N ASN A 92 10.82 -5.09 32.60
CA ASN A 92 10.31 -5.19 31.24
C ASN A 92 8.80 -5.39 31.28
N VAL A 93 8.06 -4.62 30.49
CA VAL A 93 6.60 -4.73 30.40
C VAL A 93 6.25 -5.02 28.96
N PHE A 94 6.01 -6.29 28.66
CA PHE A 94 5.65 -6.71 27.31
C PHE A 94 4.15 -6.69 27.11
N ALA A 95 3.71 -6.10 26.01
CA ALA A 95 2.35 -6.23 25.49
C ALA A 95 2.37 -7.09 24.24
N ARG A 96 1.51 -8.11 24.21
CA ARG A 96 1.28 -8.95 23.03
C ARG A 96 0.11 -8.43 22.22
N PHE A 97 0.31 -8.25 20.92
CA PHE A 97 -0.76 -7.86 20.00
C PHE A 97 -0.74 -8.72 18.75
N THR A 98 -1.89 -8.78 18.08
CA THR A 98 -2.07 -9.54 16.84
C THR A 98 -2.16 -8.59 15.66
N HIS A 99 -1.42 -8.85 14.58
CA HIS A 99 -1.42 -8.03 13.38
C HIS A 99 -1.37 -8.89 12.10
N LEU A 100 -1.76 -8.29 10.97
CA LEU A 100 -1.68 -8.93 9.67
C LEU A 100 -0.21 -9.17 9.30
N GLN A 101 0.07 -10.30 8.67
CA GLN A 101 1.36 -10.69 8.12
C GLN A 101 1.17 -11.41 6.78
N HIS A 102 2.24 -11.50 5.98
CA HIS A 102 2.28 -12.31 4.76
C HIS A 102 3.49 -13.26 4.72
N THR A 103 3.37 -14.35 3.97
CA THR A 103 4.51 -15.23 3.67
C THR A 103 5.51 -14.47 2.79
N PRO A 104 6.84 -14.59 3.01
CA PRO A 104 7.85 -14.00 2.11
C PRO A 104 7.66 -14.48 0.66
N PHE A 105 7.91 -13.61 -0.30
CA PHE A 105 7.76 -13.92 -1.72
C PHE A 105 8.77 -13.15 -2.58
N THR A 106 9.03 -13.68 -3.79
CA THR A 106 9.93 -13.07 -4.79
C THR A 106 9.20 -12.77 -6.09
N TYR A 107 9.50 -11.63 -6.71
CA TYR A 107 9.10 -11.33 -8.09
C TYR A 107 10.14 -11.83 -9.09
N THR A 108 9.70 -12.53 -10.12
CA THR A 108 10.51 -12.87 -11.30
C THR A 108 9.93 -12.16 -12.50
N ILE A 109 10.70 -11.24 -13.10
CA ILE A 109 10.28 -10.44 -14.25
C ILE A 109 11.23 -10.75 -15.40
N ASN A 110 10.69 -11.32 -16.47
CA ASN A 110 11.45 -11.64 -17.67
C ASN A 110 11.36 -10.46 -18.63
N VAL A 111 12.50 -9.91 -19.01
CA VAL A 111 12.61 -8.74 -19.89
C VAL A 111 13.52 -9.08 -21.05
N ASN A 112 13.06 -8.80 -22.28
CA ASN A 112 13.86 -8.87 -23.48
C ASN A 112 14.32 -7.46 -23.89
N ASN A 113 15.59 -7.34 -24.26
CA ASN A 113 16.22 -6.11 -24.72
C ASN A 113 16.75 -6.31 -26.15
N ASN A 114 16.07 -5.69 -27.12
CA ASN A 114 16.43 -5.77 -28.54
C ASN A 114 17.28 -4.59 -29.03
N SER A 115 17.68 -3.66 -28.15
CA SER A 115 18.37 -2.42 -28.56
C SER A 115 19.83 -2.61 -28.97
N GLY A 116 20.38 -3.82 -28.77
CA GLY A 116 21.79 -4.12 -29.03
C GLY A 116 22.78 -3.46 -28.05
N ALA A 117 22.28 -2.71 -27.06
CA ALA A 117 23.09 -2.06 -26.03
C ALA A 117 22.48 -2.24 -24.63
N GLN A 118 23.29 -2.05 -23.59
CA GLN A 118 22.79 -2.03 -22.22
C GLN A 118 21.88 -0.80 -22.01
N ARG A 119 20.73 -1.03 -21.37
CA ARG A 119 19.74 0.02 -21.06
C ARG A 119 19.49 0.06 -19.56
N PHE A 120 19.33 1.26 -19.03
CA PHE A 120 18.93 1.47 -17.64
C PHE A 120 17.43 1.77 -17.61
N GLY A 121 16.68 0.95 -16.89
CA GLY A 121 15.24 1.09 -16.72
C GLY A 121 14.84 1.07 -15.25
N THR A 122 13.65 1.59 -14.95
CA THR A 122 13.06 1.53 -13.62
C THR A 122 11.91 0.53 -13.62
N VAL A 123 12.01 -0.51 -12.80
CA VAL A 123 10.90 -1.43 -12.57
C VAL A 123 9.92 -0.79 -11.59
N ARG A 124 8.66 -0.62 -12.01
CA ARG A 124 7.57 -0.07 -11.17
C ARG A 124 6.48 -1.14 -11.05
N ILE A 125 6.21 -1.59 -9.82
CA ILE A 125 5.24 -2.65 -9.52
C ILE A 125 4.05 -2.03 -8.79
N PHE A 126 2.85 -2.32 -9.27
CA PHE A 126 1.58 -1.89 -8.67
C PHE A 126 0.68 -3.10 -8.47
N LEU A 127 -0.22 -3.02 -7.48
CA LEU A 127 -1.26 -4.00 -7.25
C LEU A 127 -2.59 -3.26 -7.12
N GLY A 128 -3.61 -3.70 -7.86
CA GLY A 128 -4.96 -3.17 -7.81
C GLY A 128 -5.99 -4.30 -7.85
N PRO A 129 -7.17 -4.11 -7.24
CA PRO A 129 -8.23 -5.10 -7.30
C PRO A 129 -8.73 -5.30 -8.74
N LYS A 130 -9.10 -6.52 -9.09
CA LYS A 130 -9.72 -6.84 -10.39
C LYS A 130 -11.22 -6.53 -10.41
N ALA A 131 -11.87 -6.67 -9.25
CA ALA A 131 -13.30 -6.54 -9.09
C ALA A 131 -13.65 -5.58 -7.95
N ASP A 132 -14.81 -4.95 -8.06
CA ASP A 132 -15.37 -4.07 -7.04
C ASP A 132 -15.98 -4.85 -5.85
N GLU A 133 -16.56 -4.14 -4.89
CA GLU A 133 -17.21 -4.72 -3.70
C GLU A 133 -18.42 -5.61 -4.04
N ARG A 134 -18.96 -5.53 -5.26
CA ARG A 134 -20.06 -6.36 -5.78
C ARG A 134 -19.56 -7.55 -6.59
N GLY A 135 -18.25 -7.71 -6.76
CA GLY A 135 -17.63 -8.76 -7.56
C GLY A 135 -17.67 -8.49 -9.07
N GLN A 136 -17.97 -7.27 -9.51
CA GLN A 136 -17.98 -6.88 -10.91
C GLN A 136 -16.62 -6.37 -11.36
N GLY A 137 -16.26 -6.61 -12.62
CA GLY A 137 -14.99 -6.13 -13.17
C GLY A 137 -14.92 -4.60 -13.17
N MET A 138 -13.83 -4.04 -12.64
CA MET A 138 -13.63 -2.59 -12.56
C MET A 138 -13.23 -2.00 -13.91
N LEU A 139 -13.72 -0.79 -14.20
CA LEU A 139 -13.21 0.00 -15.32
C LEU A 139 -11.82 0.54 -14.97
N PHE A 140 -10.96 0.69 -15.97
CA PHE A 140 -9.59 1.19 -15.76
C PHE A 140 -9.56 2.56 -15.05
N LYS A 141 -10.54 3.42 -15.31
CA LYS A 141 -10.66 4.74 -14.66
C LYS A 141 -10.86 4.65 -13.13
N ASP A 142 -11.43 3.56 -12.65
CA ASP A 142 -11.71 3.32 -11.23
C ASP A 142 -10.58 2.48 -10.62
N GLN A 143 -10.02 1.54 -11.39
CA GLN A 143 -8.89 0.70 -10.97
C GLN A 143 -7.57 1.47 -10.82
N ARG A 144 -7.41 2.59 -11.52
CA ARG A 144 -6.20 3.43 -11.47
C ARG A 144 -6.10 4.33 -10.22
N LEU A 145 -7.17 4.42 -9.42
CA LEU A 145 -7.24 5.19 -8.18
C LEU A 145 -6.68 4.33 -7.03
#